data_AF-A0A850S7K9-F1
#
_entry.id   AF-A0A850S7K9-F1
#
_cell.length_a   1.000
_cell.length_b   1.000
_cell.length_c   1.000
_cell.angle_alpha   90.00
_cell.angle_beta   90.00
_cell.angle_gamma   90.00
#
_symmetry.space_group_name_H-M   'P 1'
#
loop_
_entity.id
_entity.type
_entity.pdbx_description
1 polymer ?
#
loop_
_entity_poly.entity_id
_entity_poly.type
_entity_poly.pdbx_seq_one_letter_code
_entity_poly.pdbx_strand_id
1 'polypeptide(L)' 'MPAYGGKRFPRAARRARKPMQDDWAKAPRGKWLTCTYKRCGYTWQYFGGHSWAECPVCHTIMKVAVAQRNYRAS' A
#
# COMPACT_ATOMS: atom_id res chain seq x y z
N MET A 1 -31.22 36.17 -24.25
CA MET A 1 -30.57 34.99 -24.87
C MET A 1 -29.14 34.90 -24.34
N PRO A 2 -28.80 34.08 -23.32
CA PRO A 2 -27.42 33.98 -22.86
C PRO A 2 -26.64 32.94 -23.68
N ALA A 3 -25.38 33.30 -23.92
CA ALA A 3 -24.43 32.69 -24.83
C ALA A 3 -23.97 31.28 -24.40
N TYR A 4 -23.95 30.38 -25.37
CA TYR A 4 -23.26 29.08 -25.29
C TYR A 4 -21.75 29.29 -25.40
N GLY A 5 -21.07 29.45 -24.26
CA GLY A 5 -19.62 29.59 -24.19
C GLY A 5 -19.03 28.83 -23.01
N GLY A 6 -18.50 27.63 -23.27
CA GLY A 6 -17.63 26.91 -22.33
C GLY A 6 -18.13 25.53 -21.93
N LYS A 7 -17.52 24.48 -22.50
CA LYS A 7 -17.67 23.07 -22.12
C LYS A 7 -17.06 22.80 -20.72
N ARG A 8 -17.57 23.43 -19.67
CA ARG A 8 -17.20 23.15 -18.27
C ARG A 8 -18.47 22.89 -17.49
N PHE A 9 -18.85 21.61 -17.43
CA PHE A 9 -19.92 21.15 -16.53
C PHE A 9 -19.67 21.70 -15.11
N PRO A 10 -20.71 22.18 -14.40
CA PRO A 10 -20.57 22.72 -13.05
C PRO A 10 -19.91 21.70 -12.13
N ARG A 11 -19.06 22.16 -11.18
CA ARG A 11 -18.35 21.30 -10.22
C ARG A 11 -19.25 20.29 -9.51
N ALA A 12 -20.52 20.64 -9.28
CA ALA A 12 -21.53 19.76 -8.69
C ALA A 12 -21.77 18.47 -9.51
N ALA A 13 -21.82 18.57 -10.85
CA ALA A 13 -22.02 17.42 -11.74
C ALA A 13 -20.81 16.46 -11.75
N ARG A 14 -19.60 16.92 -11.38
CA ARG A 14 -18.43 16.04 -11.21
C ARG A 14 -18.48 15.24 -9.91
N ARG A 15 -19.07 15.80 -8.84
CA ARG A 15 -19.21 15.08 -7.55
C ARG A 15 -20.24 13.97 -7.63
N ALA A 16 -21.35 14.20 -8.34
CA ALA A 16 -22.43 13.22 -8.50
C ALA A 16 -22.05 11.99 -9.38
N ARG A 17 -20.96 12.04 -10.15
CA ARG A 17 -20.50 10.93 -11.02
C ARG A 17 -19.49 10.01 -10.37
N LYS A 18 -19.01 10.29 -9.15
CA LYS A 18 -18.18 9.33 -8.45
C LYS A 18 -19.10 8.28 -7.85
N PRO A 19 -19.04 7.00 -8.25
CA PRO A 19 -19.69 5.96 -7.49
C PRO A 19 -19.21 6.10 -6.03
N MET A 20 -20.16 6.10 -5.09
CA MET A 20 -19.89 5.93 -3.67
C MET A 20 -19.04 4.67 -3.53
N GLN A 21 -17.73 4.84 -3.39
CA GLN A 21 -16.78 3.77 -3.11
C GLN A 21 -16.92 3.43 -1.63
N ASP A 22 -18.11 3.01 -1.24
CA ASP A 22 -18.37 2.41 0.05
C ASP A 22 -17.72 1.01 0.03
N ASP A 23 -16.69 0.87 0.86
CA ASP A 23 -16.31 -0.40 1.46
C ASP A 23 -16.03 -1.58 0.53
N TRP A 24 -15.14 -1.39 -0.45
CA TRP A 24 -14.31 -2.52 -0.87
C TRP A 24 -13.53 -3.00 0.36
N ALA A 25 -13.78 -4.24 0.79
CA ALA A 25 -12.98 -4.88 1.83
C ALA A 25 -11.52 -4.82 1.39
N LYS A 26 -10.75 -3.88 1.96
CA LYS A 26 -9.32 -3.79 1.75
C LYS A 26 -8.73 -5.02 2.41
N ALA A 27 -8.69 -6.12 1.67
CA ALA A 27 -7.97 -7.31 2.08
C ALA A 27 -6.60 -6.82 2.55
N PRO A 28 -6.18 -7.15 3.78
CA PRO A 28 -4.91 -6.68 4.29
C PRO A 28 -3.83 -7.18 3.34
N ARG A 29 -3.22 -6.25 2.58
CA ARG A 29 -2.21 -6.57 1.58
C ARG A 29 -0.91 -6.87 2.31
N GLY A 30 -0.84 -8.06 2.89
CA GLY A 30 0.35 -8.57 3.55
C GLY A 30 1.50 -8.64 2.56
N LYS A 31 2.65 -8.08 2.95
CA LYS A 31 3.90 -8.22 2.20
C LYS A 31 4.69 -9.36 2.83
N TRP A 32 5.14 -10.30 2.02
CA TRP A 32 6.12 -11.28 2.45
C TRP A 32 7.49 -10.63 2.54
N LEU A 33 8.15 -10.79 3.68
CA LEU A 33 9.46 -10.24 3.99
C LEU A 33 10.41 -11.36 4.39
N THR A 34 11.68 -11.21 4.01
CA THR A 34 12.77 -12.06 4.50
C THR A 34 13.71 -11.23 5.36
N CYS A 35 14.08 -11.74 6.53
CA CYS A 35 15.04 -11.11 7.41
C CYS A 35 16.39 -10.97 6.70
N THR A 36 16.89 -9.75 6.56
CA THR A 36 18.18 -9.47 5.91
C THR A 36 19.38 -9.66 6.84
N TYR A 37 19.15 -9.94 8.12
CA TYR A 37 20.21 -10.19 9.09
C TYR A 37 20.87 -11.56 8.83
N LYS A 38 22.21 -11.57 8.70
CA LYS A 38 23.04 -12.67 8.15
C LYS A 38 22.78 -14.08 8.71
N ARG A 39 22.24 -14.22 9.94
CA ARG A 39 22.00 -15.53 10.58
C ARG A 39 20.52 -15.91 10.71
N CYS A 40 19.60 -14.99 10.46
CA CYS A 40 18.19 -15.25 10.75
C CYS A 40 17.46 -15.83 9.53
N GLY A 41 17.49 -15.14 8.38
CA GLY A 41 16.85 -15.62 7.15
C GLY A 41 15.34 -15.91 7.26
N TYR A 42 14.71 -15.59 8.40
CA TYR A 42 13.32 -15.92 8.67
C TYR A 42 12.40 -15.14 7.74
N THR A 43 11.38 -15.83 7.21
CA THR A 43 10.35 -15.24 6.36
C THR A 43 9.08 -15.04 7.17
N TRP A 44 8.47 -13.85 7.06
CA TRP A 44 7.19 -13.57 7.72
C TRP A 44 6.31 -12.66 6.89
N GLN A 45 5.02 -12.71 7.18
CA GLN A 45 4.03 -11.86 6.54
C GLN A 45 3.86 -10.58 7.36
N TYR A 46 4.16 -9.44 6.73
CA TYR A 46 4.03 -8.11 7.32
C TYR A 46 2.76 -7.43 6.82
N PHE A 47 1.87 -7.11 7.75
CA PHE A 47 0.59 -6.44 7.47
C PHE A 47 0.59 -4.94 7.78
N GLY A 48 1.72 -4.39 8.23
CA GLY A 48 1.80 -2.98 8.61
C GLY A 48 1.87 -2.02 7.41
N GLY A 49 1.54 -0.76 7.67
CA GLY A 49 1.66 0.34 6.70
C GLY A 49 2.99 1.08 6.75
N HIS A 50 3.90 0.72 7.67
CA HIS A 50 5.15 1.44 7.87
C HIS A 50 6.25 0.97 6.91
N SER A 51 7.24 1.84 6.71
CA SER A 51 8.43 1.56 5.88
C SER A 51 9.43 0.62 6.56
N TRP A 52 9.24 0.38 7.86
CA TRP A 52 10.10 -0.44 8.71
C TRP A 52 9.31 -1.59 9.31
N ALA A 53 9.95 -2.75 9.37
CA ALA A 53 9.43 -3.94 10.01
C ALA A 53 10.48 -4.50 10.95
N GLU A 54 10.00 -5.03 12.08
CA GLU A 54 10.81 -5.76 13.03
C GLU A 54 10.73 -7.26 12.70
N CYS A 55 11.87 -7.94 12.72
CA CYS A 55 11.90 -9.38 12.59
C CYS A 55 11.40 -10.05 13.88
N PRO A 56 10.42 -10.96 13.83
CA PRO A 56 9.87 -11.61 15.02
C PRO A 56 10.85 -12.60 15.71
N VAL A 57 11.98 -12.92 15.06
CA VAL A 57 12.97 -13.87 15.60
C VAL A 57 14.16 -13.15 16.22
N CYS A 58 14.74 -12.17 15.52
CA CYS A 58 15.95 -11.48 15.96
C CYS A 58 15.72 -10.05 16.44
N HIS A 59 14.45 -9.60 16.50
CA HIS A 59 14.03 -8.26 16.92
C HIS A 59 14.79 -7.11 16.24
N THR A 60 15.36 -7.39 15.06
CA THR A 60 16.15 -6.43 14.31
C THR A 60 15.21 -5.63 13.43
N ILE A 61 15.32 -4.30 13.51
CA ILE A 61 14.53 -3.37 12.72
C ILE A 61 15.16 -3.24 11.32
N MET A 62 14.37 -3.47 10.28
CA MET A 62 14.83 -3.38 8.89
C MET A 62 13.81 -2.70 7.99
N LYS A 63 14.28 -2.17 6.86
CA LYS A 63 13.40 -1.55 5.86
C LYS A 63 12.60 -2.63 5.13
N VAL A 64 11.28 -2.47 5.09
CA VAL A 64 10.34 -3.37 4.41
C VAL A 64 10.72 -3.54 2.93
N ALA A 65 11.13 -2.48 2.25
CA ALA A 65 11.55 -2.54 0.85
C ALA A 65 12.77 -3.43 0.62
N VAL A 66 13.72 -3.47 1.56
CA VAL A 66 14.93 -4.30 1.46
C VAL A 66 14.58 -5.75 1.76
N ALA A 67 13.82 -5.99 2.83
CA ALA A 67 13.36 -7.32 3.21
C ALA A 67 12.46 -7.97 2.14
N GLN A 68 11.61 -7.18 1.47
CA GLN A 68 10.77 -7.62 0.37
C GLN A 68 11.57 -7.92 -0.90
N ARG A 69 12.61 -7.14 -1.20
CA ARG A 69 13.52 -7.43 -2.32
C ARG A 69 14.25 -8.74 -2.10
N ASN A 70 14.76 -8.98 -0.88
CA ASN A 70 15.42 -10.24 -0.55
C ASN A 70 14.49 -11.44 -0.64
N TYR A 71 13.23 -11.29 -0.21
CA TYR A 71 12.21 -12.34 -0.40
C TYR A 71 11.97 -12.69 -1.87
N ARG A 72 12.02 -11.69 -2.78
CA ARG A 72 11.88 -11.92 -4.23
C ARG A 72 13.13 -12.47 -4.91
N ALA A 73 14.28 -12.35 -4.25
CA ALA A 73 15.57 -12.77 -4.77
C ALA A 73 16.03 -14.13 -4.22
N SER A 74 15.34 -14.66 -3.21
CA SER A 74 15.51 -16.03 -2.69
C SER A 74 14.59 -16.98 -3.43
#